data_AF-A0A527ZQE3-F1
#
_entry.id   AF-A0A527ZQE3-F1
#
_cell.length_a   1.000
_cell.length_b   1.000
_cell.length_c   1.000
_cell.angle_alpha   90.00
_cell.angle_beta   90.00
_cell.angle_gamma   90.00
#
_symmetry.space_group_name_H-M   'P 1'
#
loop_
_entity.id
_entity.type
_entity.pdbx_description
1 polymer ?
#
loop_
_entity_poly.entity_id
_entity_poly.type
_entity_poly.pdbx_seq_one_letter_code
_entity_poly.pdbx_strand_id
1 'polypeptide(L)' 'GIGLGHRVILDPLIAEGLLEHVLPDWHYAPHHVHAVYPSNRFIPLKVRRFVAGFADHLAAMGAFIDDKKACTSKETAPAQ' A
#
# COMPACT_ATOMS: atom_id res chain seq x y z
N GLY A 1 -12.08 8.22 -18.66
CA GLY A 1 -12.65 8.58 -17.34
C GLY A 1 -11.53 8.63 -16.32
N ILE A 2 -11.78 9.15 -15.12
CA ILE A 2 -10.78 9.23 -14.03
C ILE A 2 -11.12 8.15 -13.00
N GLY A 3 -10.09 7.50 -12.44
CA GLY A 3 -10.25 6.44 -11.45
C GLY A 3 -9.10 6.42 -10.45
N LEU A 4 -9.29 5.65 -9.39
CA LEU A 4 -8.30 5.43 -8.34
C LEU A 4 -7.85 3.98 -8.35
N GLY A 5 -6.57 3.74 -8.11
CA GLY A 5 -5.99 2.41 -8.07
C GLY A 5 -4.64 2.39 -7.38
N HIS A 6 -4.11 1.18 -7.18
CA HIS A 6 -2.83 1.00 -6.52
C HIS A 6 -1.68 1.27 -7.48
N ARG A 7 -0.70 2.08 -7.07
CA ARG A 7 0.43 2.50 -7.94
C ARG A 7 1.12 1.33 -8.61
N VAL A 8 1.42 0.26 -7.87
CA VAL A 8 2.08 -0.95 -8.41
C VAL A 8 1.37 -1.53 -9.65
N ILE A 9 0.05 -1.35 -9.76
CA ILE A 9 -0.73 -1.83 -10.90
C ILE A 9 -0.75 -0.79 -12.03
N LEU A 10 -0.77 0.50 -11.68
CA LEU A 10 -0.92 1.60 -12.63
C LEU A 10 0.40 2.09 -13.21
N ASP A 11 1.51 2.01 -12.47
CA ASP A 11 2.82 2.53 -12.88
C ASP A 11 3.30 1.97 -14.24
N PRO A 12 3.12 0.67 -14.57
CA PRO A 12 3.45 0.18 -15.91
C PRO A 12 2.62 0.85 -17.02
N LEU A 13 1.31 1.04 -16.79
CA LEU A 13 0.41 1.67 -17.74
C LEU A 13 0.71 3.16 -17.93
N ILE A 14 1.19 3.82 -16.87
CA ILE A 14 1.66 5.21 -16.91
C ILE A 14 2.98 5.29 -17.67
N ALA A 15 3.90 4.36 -17.43
CA ALA A 15 5.17 4.28 -18.15
C ALA A 15 4.97 4.01 -19.67
N GLU A 16 3.94 3.26 -20.03
CA GLU A 16 3.52 3.02 -21.41
C GLU A 16 2.78 4.20 -22.05
N GLY A 17 2.46 5.25 -21.28
CA GLY A 17 1.73 6.43 -21.75
C GLY A 17 0.23 6.19 -21.97
N LEU A 18 -0.31 5.08 -21.46
CA LEU A 18 -1.74 4.75 -21.52
C LEU A 18 -2.54 5.46 -20.43
N LEU A 19 -1.87 5.89 -19.35
CA LEU A 19 -2.46 6.62 -18.23
C LEU A 19 -1.59 7.81 -17.84
N GLU A 20 -2.22 8.83 -17.26
CA GLU A 20 -1.56 10.03 -16.72
C GLU A 20 -2.03 10.27 -15.28
N HIS A 21 -1.13 10.76 -14.43
CA HIS A 21 -1.47 11.17 -13.08
C HIS A 21 -2.28 12.47 -13.10
N VAL A 22 -3.49 12.40 -12.56
CA VAL A 22 -4.35 13.56 -12.30
C VAL A 22 -4.28 13.90 -10.82
N LEU A 23 -4.13 15.18 -10.47
CA LEU A 23 -4.01 15.68 -9.09
C LEU A 23 -2.83 15.07 -8.30
N PRO A 24 -1.58 15.37 -8.68
CA PRO A 24 -0.39 14.75 -8.07
C PRO A 24 -0.21 15.04 -6.57
N ASP A 25 -0.75 16.18 -6.10
CA ASP A 25 -0.66 16.59 -4.69
C ASP A 25 -1.66 15.87 -3.79
N TRP A 26 -2.68 15.24 -4.38
CA TRP A 26 -3.71 14.55 -3.61
C TRP A 26 -3.42 13.05 -3.57
N HIS A 27 -3.41 12.49 -2.36
CA HIS A 27 -3.22 11.06 -2.13
C HIS A 27 -4.23 10.53 -1.12
N TYR A 28 -4.78 9.35 -1.40
CA TYR A 28 -5.64 8.65 -0.44
C TYR A 28 -4.81 8.16 0.76
N ALA A 29 -5.45 8.00 1.92
CA ALA A 29 -4.80 7.51 3.12
C ALA A 29 -4.20 6.10 2.90
N PRO A 30 -3.04 5.77 3.50
CA PRO A 30 -2.47 4.43 3.39
C PRO A 30 -3.46 3.34 3.81
N HIS A 31 -3.54 2.26 3.03
CA HIS A 31 -4.36 1.09 3.35
C HIS A 31 -3.52 0.01 4.03
N HIS A 32 -4.06 -0.58 5.10
CA HIS A 32 -3.41 -1.71 5.76
C HIS A 32 -3.72 -3.02 5.04
N VAL A 33 -2.67 -3.81 4.76
CA VAL A 33 -2.78 -5.15 4.19
C VAL A 33 -2.53 -6.16 5.31
N HIS A 34 -3.48 -7.08 5.51
CA HIS A 34 -3.41 -8.09 6.56
C HIS A 34 -3.45 -9.50 5.96
N ALA A 35 -2.54 -10.37 6.42
CA ALA A 35 -2.58 -11.79 6.14
C ALA A 35 -3.46 -12.48 7.18
N VAL A 36 -4.66 -12.90 6.78
CA VAL A 36 -5.67 -13.49 7.69
C VAL A 36 -5.64 -15.02 7.61
N TYR A 37 -5.58 -15.67 8.78
CA TYR A 37 -5.62 -17.13 8.92
C TYR A 37 -6.61 -17.52 10.01
N PRO A 38 -7.22 -18.72 9.94
CA PRO A 38 -8.07 -19.23 11.01
C PRO A 38 -7.34 -19.27 12.35
N SER A 39 -8.04 -18.98 13.44
CA SER A 39 -7.52 -18.93 14.82
C SER A 39 -7.02 -20.28 15.38
N ASN A 40 -6.80 -21.29 14.55
CA ASN A 40 -6.25 -22.55 15.00
C ASN A 40 -4.83 -22.30 15.55
N ARG A 41 -4.52 -22.91 16.71
CA ARG A 41 -3.36 -22.58 17.56
C ARG A 41 -1.99 -22.73 16.85
N PHE A 42 -1.94 -23.34 15.67
CA PHE A 42 -0.71 -23.60 14.94
C PHE A 42 -0.80 -23.12 13.49
N ILE A 43 -0.09 -22.04 13.18
CA ILE A 43 0.15 -21.62 11.79
C ILE A 43 1.27 -22.50 11.22
N PRO A 44 1.01 -23.32 10.19
CA PRO A 44 2.03 -24.19 9.61
C PRO A 44 3.27 -23.40 9.16
N LEU A 45 4.46 -23.98 9.34
CA LEU A 45 5.72 -23.33 8.94
C LEU A 45 5.74 -22.92 7.46
N LYS A 46 5.09 -23.70 6.58
CA LYS A 46 4.95 -23.38 5.15
C LYS A 46 4.21 -22.06 4.93
N VAL A 47 3.11 -21.83 5.66
CA VAL A 47 2.32 -20.60 5.57
C VAL A 47 3.14 -19.42 6.06
N ARG A 48 3.84 -19.57 7.20
CA ARG A 48 4.72 -18.51 7.72
C ARG A 48 5.81 -18.12 6.72
N ARG A 49 6.45 -19.11 6.09
CA ARG A 49 7.48 -18.87 5.06
C ARG A 49 6.89 -18.22 3.80
N PHE A 50 5.70 -18.66 3.39
CA PHE A 50 5.00 -18.05 2.26
C PHE A 50 4.67 -16.58 2.54
N VAL A 51 4.10 -16.27 3.70
CA VAL A 51 3.76 -14.89 4.08
C VAL A 51 4.98 -14.00 4.15
N ALA A 52 6.07 -14.49 4.75
CA ALA A 52 7.32 -13.75 4.79
C ALA A 52 7.83 -13.44 3.38
N GLY A 53 7.95 -14.46 2.51
CA GLY A 53 8.41 -14.26 1.14
C GLY A 53 7.45 -13.41 0.29
N PHE A 54 6.15 -13.49 0.55
CA PHE A 54 5.15 -12.66 -0.12
C PHE A 54 5.23 -11.20 0.32
N ALA A 55 5.46 -10.93 1.60
CA ALA A 55 5.72 -9.59 2.09
C ALA A 55 6.99 -9.01 1.46
N ASP A 56 8.08 -9.77 1.40
CA ASP A 56 9.32 -9.33 0.74
C ASP A 56 9.10 -9.02 -0.74
N HIS A 57 8.32 -9.84 -1.44
CA HIS A 57 7.97 -9.63 -2.84
C HIS A 57 7.13 -8.36 -3.06
N LEU A 58 6.12 -8.13 -2.21
CA LEU A 58 5.32 -6.90 -2.23
C LEU A 58 6.17 -5.66 -1.95
N ALA A 59 7.11 -5.74 -1.00
CA ALA A 59 8.03 -4.66 -0.70
C ALA A 59 8.94 -4.33 -1.90
N ALA A 60 9.48 -5.36 -2.57
CA ALA A 60 10.31 -5.19 -3.77
C ALA A 60 9.55 -4.53 -4.93
N MET A 61 8.23 -4.76 -5.03
CA MET A 61 7.37 -4.07 -5.99
C MET A 61 6.99 -2.63 -5.59
N GLY A 62 7.42 -2.15 -4.42
CA GLY A 62 7.04 -0.82 -3.91
C GLY A 62 5.59 -0.76 -3.42
N ALA A 63 4.99 -1.89 -3.06
CA ALA A 63 3.60 -1.94 -2.63
C ALA A 63 3.36 -1.37 -1.22
N PHE A 64 4.42 -1.26 -0.42
CA PHE A 64 4.34 -0.70 0.92
C PHE A 64 4.88 0.73 0.94
N ILE A 65 4.12 1.60 1.59
CA ILE A 65 4.53 2.97 1.88
C ILE A 65 5.21 2.93 3.25
N ASP A 66 6.41 3.52 3.36
CA ASP A 66 7.07 3.67 4.65
C ASP A 66 6.30 4.70 5.51
N ASP A 67 5.73 4.23 6.62
CA ASP A 67 4.86 5.02 7.51
C ASP A 67 5.60 6.19 8.18
N LYS A 68 6.93 6.28 8.03
CA LYS A 68 7.76 7.38 8.58
C LYS A 68 7.34 8.79 8.17
N LYS A 69 6.46 8.98 7.19
CA LYS A 69 5.95 10.29 6.76
C LYS A 69 4.54 10.62 7.27
N ALA A 70 3.80 9.67 7.84
CA ALA A 70 2.42 9.90 8.29
C ALA A 70 2.33 10.73 9.58
N CYS A 71 3.41 10.82 10.36
CA CYS A 71 3.39 11.48 11.67
C CYS A 71 3.56 13.03 11.63
N THR A 72 3.79 13.66 10.47
CA THR A 72 4.02 15.12 10.39
C THR A 72 2.85 15.91 9.81
N SER A 73 1.60 15.48 9.99
CA SER A 73 0.44 16.32 9.67
C SER A 73 -0.73 16.20 10.65
N LYS A 74 -0.47 15.76 11.90
CA LYS A 74 -1.38 16.00 13.02
C LYS A 74 -0.93 17.23 13.80
N GLU A 75 -0.98 18.40 13.17
CA GLU A 75 -1.05 19.67 13.89
C GLU A 75 -1.50 20.74 12.89
N THR A 76 -2.78 21.12 12.96
CA THR A 76 -3.35 22.47 12.72
C THR A 76 -4.78 22.32 12.22
N ALA A 77 -5.72 22.18 13.16
CA ALA A 77 -7.07 22.70 12.99
C ALA A 77 -7.30 23.61 14.21
N PRO A 78 -7.29 24.94 14.05
CA PRO A 78 -7.70 25.82 15.13
C PRO A 78 -9.19 25.65 15.34
N ALA A 79 -9.58 25.63 16.62
CA ALA A 79 -10.92 25.97 17.05
C ALA A 79 -11.34 27.26 16.36
N GLN A 80 -12.53 27.28 15.74
CA GLN A 80 -13.62 28.25 15.96
C GLN A 80 -14.92 27.64 15.45
#